data_AF-A0A183B1A1-F1
#
_entry.id   AF-A0A183B1A1-F1
#
_cell.length_a   1.000
_cell.length_b   1.000
_cell.length_c   1.000
_cell.angle_alpha   90.00
_cell.angle_beta   90.00
_cell.angle_gamma   90.00
#
_symmetry.space_group_name_H-M   'P 1'
#
loop_
_entity.id
_entity.type
_entity.pdbx_description
1 polymer ?
#
loop_
_entity_poly.entity_id
_entity_poly.type
_entity_poly.pdbx_seq_one_letter_code
_entity_poly.pdbx_strand_id
1 'polypeptide(L)'
;MDMQNLYKAHRHSRSGQTKTLIERSLQLLAQLQSETQQIADHSIPSEPVETTNEVCPEFWDSTRPDKIWLQNIYRTQPCNRIPLEQLVEIVLYMETCTGAHNLVHRIHAVYPKIVIHLAVGLTLDSNDTMCKSLPLNQTLFGAKENAQLWVQLAERVQTKYVLIGRNMVEFTPYTDLDRLLRVMHQLQADVVGGAVRLEPDGHWYAGCYQVRRRVLC
;
A
#
# COMPACT_ATOMS: atom_id res chain seq x y z
N MET A 1 -6.56 20.93 17.10
CA MET A 1 -6.66 19.46 16.95
C MET A 1 -6.39 19.16 15.48
N ASP A 2 -5.36 18.36 15.19
CA ASP A 2 -4.86 18.12 13.82
C ASP A 2 -5.85 17.30 12.97
N MET A 3 -6.01 17.65 11.68
CA MET A 3 -6.88 16.97 10.73
C MET A 3 -6.51 15.48 10.59
N GLN A 4 -5.21 15.18 10.65
CA GLN A 4 -4.72 13.80 10.64
C GLN A 4 -5.25 12.98 11.84
N ASN A 5 -5.37 13.59 13.01
CA ASN A 5 -5.88 12.91 14.21
C ASN A 5 -7.38 12.64 14.12
N LEU A 6 -8.14 13.48 13.42
CA LEU A 6 -9.56 13.23 13.15
C LEU A 6 -9.78 12.10 12.15
N TYR A 7 -8.98 12.03 11.08
CA TYR A 7 -9.02 10.88 10.17
C TYR A 7 -8.66 9.57 10.87
N LYS A 8 -7.64 9.58 11.75
CA LYS A 8 -7.32 8.43 12.61
C LYS A 8 -8.49 8.08 13.53
N ALA A 9 -9.09 9.05 14.21
CA ALA A 9 -10.23 8.83 15.09
C ALA A 9 -11.45 8.25 14.34
N HIS A 10 -11.74 8.72 13.12
CA HIS A 10 -12.79 8.18 12.27
C HIS A 10 -12.56 6.70 11.95
N ARG A 11 -11.32 6.36 11.58
CA ARG A 11 -10.90 4.99 11.26
C ARG A 11 -11.02 4.04 12.45
N HIS A 12 -10.63 4.50 13.65
CA HIS A 12 -10.69 3.71 14.88
C HIS A 12 -12.07 3.66 15.54
N SER A 13 -12.99 4.55 15.15
CA SER A 13 -14.35 4.57 15.67
C SER A 13 -15.13 3.31 15.30
N ARG A 14 -15.67 2.62 16.32
CA ARG A 14 -16.51 1.43 16.17
C ARG A 14 -18.01 1.76 16.12
N SER A 15 -18.41 2.91 16.64
CA SER A 15 -19.81 3.36 16.64
C SER A 15 -20.13 4.11 15.35
N GLY A 16 -21.23 3.73 14.70
CA GLY A 16 -21.71 4.42 13.49
C GLY A 16 -22.00 5.89 13.75
N GLN A 17 -22.60 6.20 14.91
CA GLN A 17 -22.92 7.57 15.30
C GLN A 17 -21.65 8.41 15.52
N THR A 18 -20.63 7.84 16.15
CA THR A 18 -19.33 8.50 16.33
C THR A 18 -18.64 8.75 14.99
N LYS A 19 -18.73 7.82 14.02
CA LYS A 19 -18.21 8.05 12.67
C LYS A 19 -18.89 9.23 11.99
N THR A 20 -20.22 9.30 12.02
CA THR A 20 -20.97 10.40 11.39
C THR A 20 -20.61 11.75 12.02
N LEU A 21 -20.42 11.80 13.33
CA LEU A 21 -19.99 13.02 14.02
C LEU A 21 -18.57 13.45 13.59
N ILE A 22 -17.66 12.50 13.46
CA ILE A 22 -16.29 12.79 12.99
C ILE A 22 -16.29 13.21 11.51
N GLU A 23 -17.09 12.58 10.65
CA GLU A 23 -17.26 13.00 9.24
C GLU A 23 -17.75 14.43 9.13
N ARG A 24 -18.79 14.80 9.89
CA ARG A 24 -19.29 16.18 9.93
C ARG A 24 -18.22 17.15 10.42
N SER A 25 -17.43 16.74 11.41
CA SER A 25 -16.32 17.56 11.93
C SER A 25 -15.23 17.78 10.87
N LEU A 26 -14.90 16.74 10.09
CA LEU A 26 -13.96 16.83 8.98
C LEU A 26 -14.49 17.75 7.87
N GLN A 27 -15.78 17.67 7.52
CA GLN A 27 -16.41 18.55 6.53
C GLN A 27 -16.39 20.02 6.96
N LEU A 28 -16.70 20.31 8.23
CA LEU A 28 -16.65 21.66 8.77
C LEU A 28 -15.23 22.23 8.75
N LEU A 29 -14.22 21.42 9.10
CA LEU A 29 -12.83 21.86 9.05
C LEU A 29 -12.36 22.15 7.61
N ALA A 30 -12.78 21.33 6.64
CA ALA A 30 -12.49 21.59 5.23
C ALA A 30 -13.13 22.89 4.73
N GLN A 31 -14.37 23.18 5.14
CA GLN A 31 -15.06 24.44 4.84
C GLN A 31 -14.33 25.63 5.47
N LEU A 32 -13.97 25.55 6.75
CA LEU A 32 -13.23 26.61 7.45
C LEU A 32 -11.85 26.88 6.82
N GLN A 33 -11.17 25.84 6.33
CA GLN A 33 -9.91 25.99 5.58
C GLN A 33 -10.13 26.70 4.25
N SER A 34 -11.20 26.38 3.52
CA SER A 34 -11.53 27.06 2.27
C SER A 34 -11.89 28.53 2.49
N GLU A 35 -12.61 28.85 3.57
CA GLU A 35 -12.97 30.22 3.93
C GLU A 35 -11.75 31.04 4.37
N THR A 36 -10.82 30.43 5.12
CA THR A 36 -9.56 31.11 5.51
C THR A 36 -8.61 31.31 4.33
N GLN A 37 -8.61 30.41 3.34
CA GLN A 37 -7.88 30.62 2.08
C GLN A 37 -8.49 31.74 1.23
N GLN A 38 -9.83 31.83 1.16
CA GLN A 38 -10.52 32.92 0.45
C GLN A 38 -10.29 34.30 1.08
N ILE A 39 -10.05 34.37 2.39
CA ILE A 39 -9.68 35.63 3.08
C ILE A 39 -8.20 35.99 2.85
N ALA A 40 -7.34 35.00 2.59
CA ALA A 40 -5.92 35.21 2.27
C ALA A 40 -5.67 35.57 0.78
N ASP A 41 -6.64 35.33 -0.11
CA ASP A 41 -6.56 35.54 -1.56
C ASP A 41 -6.60 37.02 -2.02
N HIS A 42 -6.52 37.98 -1.10
CA HIS A 42 -6.36 39.40 -1.43
C HIS A 42 -4.91 39.90 -1.51
N SER A 43 -3.92 39.01 -1.53
CA SER A 43 -2.57 39.41 -1.96
C SER A 43 -1.70 38.26 -2.47
N ILE A 44 -1.19 38.47 -3.70
CA ILE A 44 -0.10 37.80 -4.42
C ILE A 44 -0.55 36.66 -5.36
N PRO A 45 -0.25 36.73 -6.68
CA PRO A 45 -0.45 35.60 -7.59
C PRO A 45 0.49 34.47 -7.20
N SER A 46 -0.05 33.37 -6.70
CA SER A 46 0.69 32.13 -6.54
C SER A 46 1.00 31.53 -7.90
N GLU A 47 2.28 31.19 -8.12
CA GLU A 47 2.71 30.35 -9.24
C GLU A 47 1.85 29.07 -9.28
N PRO A 48 1.59 28.50 -10.48
CA PRO A 48 0.75 27.32 -10.60
C PRO A 48 1.36 26.20 -9.75
N VAL A 49 0.66 25.85 -8.67
CA VAL A 49 1.01 24.69 -7.84
C VAL A 49 0.93 23.49 -8.76
N GLU A 50 2.09 22.92 -9.12
CA GLU A 50 2.16 21.62 -9.77
C GLU A 50 1.50 20.60 -8.83
N THR A 51 0.23 20.29 -9.07
CA THR A 51 -0.46 19.21 -8.37
C THR A 51 0.14 17.90 -8.86
N THR A 52 1.19 17.41 -8.20
CA THR A 52 1.77 16.10 -8.49
C THR A 52 0.72 15.03 -8.23
N ASN A 53 0.34 14.28 -9.27
CA ASN A 53 -0.67 13.23 -9.16
C ASN A 53 -0.11 12.03 -8.38
N GLU A 54 -0.96 11.34 -7.61
CA GLU A 54 -0.59 10.07 -6.95
C GLU A 54 -0.68 8.87 -7.90
N VAL A 55 -1.45 9.01 -8.98
CA VAL A 55 -1.82 7.91 -9.88
C VAL A 55 -1.70 8.37 -11.33
N CYS A 56 -1.21 7.48 -12.20
CA CYS A 56 -1.22 7.69 -13.64
C CYS A 56 -2.34 6.88 -14.34
N PRO A 57 -2.86 7.37 -15.48
CA PRO A 57 -3.80 6.62 -16.32
C PRO A 57 -3.23 5.27 -16.78
N GLU A 58 -4.12 4.30 -17.02
CA GLU A 58 -3.80 3.08 -17.75
C GLU A 58 -4.06 3.29 -19.23
N PHE A 59 -3.27 2.64 -20.07
CA PHE A 59 -3.64 2.42 -21.46
C PHE A 59 -3.62 0.93 -21.79
N TRP A 60 -4.49 0.58 -22.74
CA TRP A 60 -4.57 -0.75 -23.32
C TRP A 60 -3.60 -0.84 -24.49
N ASP A 61 -2.53 -1.63 -24.36
CA ASP A 61 -1.67 -1.95 -25.50
C ASP A 61 -2.34 -3.03 -26.35
N SER A 62 -2.29 -2.88 -27.67
CA SER A 62 -2.94 -3.81 -28.60
C SER A 62 -2.41 -5.24 -28.41
N THR A 63 -3.32 -6.21 -28.35
CA THR A 63 -2.96 -7.63 -28.31
C THR A 63 -2.23 -7.98 -29.60
N ARG A 64 -0.94 -8.32 -29.51
CA ARG A 64 -0.25 -8.89 -30.66
C ARG A 64 -0.79 -10.30 -30.91
N PRO A 65 -1.33 -10.59 -32.11
CA PRO A 65 -2.02 -11.86 -32.38
C PRO A 65 -1.13 -13.11 -32.28
N ASP A 66 0.19 -12.93 -32.21
CA ASP A 66 1.21 -13.98 -32.12
C ASP A 66 1.60 -14.37 -30.69
N LYS A 67 1.07 -13.69 -29.66
CA LYS A 67 1.42 -13.96 -28.25
C LYS A 67 0.20 -14.28 -27.41
N ILE A 68 0.11 -15.54 -26.97
CA ILE A 68 -0.92 -16.05 -26.03
C ILE A 68 -0.82 -15.36 -24.66
N TRP A 69 0.34 -14.78 -24.33
CA TRP A 69 0.59 -14.16 -23.04
C TRP A 69 0.17 -12.69 -23.00
N LEU A 70 -0.82 -12.37 -22.17
CA LEU A 70 -1.37 -11.03 -21.93
C LEU A 70 -0.41 -10.06 -21.20
N GLN A 71 0.90 -10.33 -21.18
CA GLN A 71 1.87 -9.67 -20.28
C GLN A 71 2.02 -8.15 -20.51
N ASN A 72 1.49 -7.63 -21.62
CA ASN A 72 1.66 -6.24 -22.03
C ASN A 72 0.36 -5.47 -22.18
N ILE A 73 -0.79 -6.08 -21.87
CA ILE A 73 -2.09 -5.49 -22.23
C ILE A 73 -2.39 -4.24 -21.40
N TYR A 74 -2.07 -4.29 -20.13
CA TYR A 74 -2.34 -3.22 -19.19
C TYR A 74 -1.02 -2.54 -18.84
N ARG A 75 -0.88 -1.27 -19.20
CA ARG A 75 0.33 -0.49 -18.92
C ARG A 75 -0.04 0.86 -18.34
N THR A 76 0.71 1.27 -17.33
CA THR A 76 0.61 2.61 -16.76
C THR A 76 1.27 3.61 -17.70
N GLN A 77 0.54 4.62 -18.12
CA GLN A 77 1.07 5.71 -18.94
C GLN A 77 2.06 6.54 -18.10
N PRO A 78 3.28 6.84 -18.61
CA PRO A 78 4.18 7.74 -17.92
C PRO A 78 3.50 9.11 -17.69
N CYS A 79 3.50 9.58 -16.45
CA CYS A 79 2.95 10.88 -16.09
C CYS A 79 3.79 11.51 -14.97
N ASN A 80 3.70 12.84 -14.81
CA ASN A 80 4.33 13.51 -13.67
C ASN A 80 3.57 13.15 -12.39
N ARG A 81 4.17 12.30 -11.56
CA ARG A 81 3.55 11.76 -10.35
C ARG A 81 4.54 11.69 -9.20
N ILE A 82 3.99 11.59 -7.99
CA ILE A 82 4.76 11.25 -6.80
C ILE A 82 5.38 9.84 -7.00
N PRO A 83 6.70 9.66 -6.75
CA PRO A 83 7.35 8.36 -6.86
C PRO A 83 6.70 7.30 -5.96
N LEU A 84 6.64 6.05 -6.42
CA LEU A 84 6.01 4.96 -5.67
C LEU A 84 6.64 4.73 -4.30
N GLU A 85 7.96 4.90 -4.19
CA GLU A 85 8.69 4.79 -2.94
C GLU A 85 8.30 5.83 -1.87
N GLN A 86 7.60 6.90 -2.27
CA GLN A 86 7.04 7.90 -1.35
C GLN A 86 5.55 7.67 -1.06
N LEU A 87 4.90 6.79 -1.81
CA LEU A 87 3.48 6.49 -1.69
C LEU A 87 3.21 5.17 -0.97
N VAL A 88 4.07 4.17 -1.17
CA VAL A 88 3.82 2.79 -0.75
C VAL A 88 5.02 2.22 -0.01
N GLU A 89 4.76 1.64 1.16
CA GLU A 89 5.67 0.71 1.83
C GLU A 89 5.01 -0.66 1.95
N ILE A 90 5.84 -1.71 2.05
CA ILE A 90 5.37 -3.09 2.11
C ILE A 90 5.62 -3.64 3.51
N VAL A 91 4.64 -4.34 4.09
CA VAL A 91 4.80 -5.08 5.34
C VAL A 91 4.71 -6.59 5.08
N LEU A 92 5.68 -7.35 5.58
CA LEU A 92 5.82 -8.79 5.33
C LEU A 92 6.07 -9.57 6.63
N TYR A 93 5.63 -10.82 6.62
CA TYR A 93 6.03 -11.84 7.60
C TYR A 93 6.58 -13.06 6.86
N MET A 94 7.65 -13.64 7.40
CA MET A 94 8.26 -14.87 6.89
C MET A 94 8.69 -15.77 8.05
N GLU A 95 8.51 -17.07 7.91
CA GLU A 95 8.99 -18.00 8.93
C GLU A 95 10.53 -18.07 8.93
N THR A 96 11.14 -18.11 7.74
CA THR A 96 12.59 -18.34 7.57
C THR A 96 13.32 -17.15 6.96
N CYS A 97 14.59 -16.96 7.31
CA CYS A 97 15.44 -15.93 6.72
C CYS A 97 15.68 -16.14 5.22
N THR A 98 15.79 -17.40 4.77
CA THR A 98 15.92 -17.71 3.33
C THR A 98 14.69 -17.29 2.54
N GLY A 99 13.49 -17.57 3.06
CA GLY A 99 12.23 -17.13 2.43
C GLY A 99 12.15 -15.61 2.37
N ALA A 100 12.48 -14.94 3.48
CA ALA A 100 12.54 -13.49 3.55
C ALA A 100 13.52 -12.87 2.55
N HIS A 101 14.77 -13.36 2.50
CA HIS A 101 15.79 -12.86 1.58
C HIS A 101 15.32 -12.99 0.13
N ASN A 102 14.82 -14.17 -0.25
CA ASN A 102 14.35 -14.42 -1.61
C ASN A 102 13.18 -13.51 -2.00
N LEU A 103 12.21 -13.30 -1.10
CA LEU A 103 11.07 -12.45 -1.40
C LEU A 103 11.47 -10.97 -1.47
N VAL A 104 12.27 -10.48 -0.52
CA VAL A 104 12.78 -9.10 -0.52
C VAL A 104 13.56 -8.83 -1.81
N HIS A 105 14.45 -9.75 -2.20
CA HIS A 105 15.20 -9.64 -3.45
C HIS A 105 14.28 -9.56 -4.68
N ARG A 106 13.23 -10.39 -4.75
CA ARG A 106 12.26 -10.36 -5.86
C ARG A 106 11.46 -9.07 -5.89
N ILE A 107 11.07 -8.52 -4.75
CA ILE A 107 10.40 -7.23 -4.66
C ILE A 107 11.32 -6.13 -5.18
N HIS A 108 12.56 -6.06 -4.70
CA HIS A 108 13.54 -5.06 -5.13
C HIS A 108 13.97 -5.23 -6.59
N ALA A 109 13.83 -6.42 -7.18
CA ALA A 109 14.01 -6.61 -8.62
C ALA A 109 12.96 -5.89 -9.47
N VAL A 110 11.75 -5.68 -8.94
CA VAL A 110 10.64 -4.97 -9.62
C VAL A 110 10.56 -3.51 -9.17
N TYR A 111 10.68 -3.26 -7.87
CA TYR A 111 10.60 -1.94 -7.24
C TYR A 111 11.83 -1.68 -6.35
N PRO A 112 12.98 -1.26 -6.93
CA PRO A 112 14.27 -1.23 -6.23
C PRO A 112 14.35 -0.30 -5.00
N LYS A 113 13.46 0.69 -4.92
CA LYS A 113 13.50 1.75 -3.89
C LYS A 113 12.40 1.62 -2.84
N ILE A 114 11.51 0.63 -2.95
CA ILE A 114 10.43 0.47 -1.98
C ILE A 114 11.00 -0.02 -0.64
N VAL A 115 10.55 0.63 0.43
CA VAL A 115 10.85 0.23 1.80
C VAL A 115 9.97 -0.95 2.20
N ILE A 116 10.58 -1.94 2.83
CA ILE A 116 9.93 -3.17 3.28
C ILE A 116 10.15 -3.31 4.78
N HIS A 117 9.07 -3.31 5.56
CA HIS A 117 9.11 -3.70 6.97
C HIS A 117 8.86 -5.20 7.08
N LEU A 118 9.81 -5.91 7.63
CA LEU A 118 9.82 -7.36 7.66
C LEU A 118 9.75 -7.87 9.10
N ALA A 119 9.00 -8.94 9.32
CA ALA A 119 9.14 -9.78 10.49
C ALA A 119 9.55 -11.20 10.08
N VAL A 120 10.45 -11.80 10.86
CA VAL A 120 10.95 -13.15 10.67
C VAL A 120 10.69 -13.98 11.93
N GLY A 121 10.13 -15.18 11.74
CA GLY A 121 9.81 -16.13 12.81
C GLY A 121 11.04 -16.59 13.59
N LEU A 122 12.12 -16.88 12.87
CA LEU A 122 13.40 -17.27 13.47
C LEU A 122 14.08 -16.11 14.20
N THR A 123 14.73 -16.44 15.31
CA THR A 123 15.64 -15.54 16.01
C THR A 123 16.91 -15.35 15.21
N LEU A 124 17.52 -14.17 15.30
CA LEU A 124 18.78 -13.87 14.64
C LEU A 124 19.91 -14.74 15.23
N ASP A 125 20.39 -15.71 14.47
CA ASP A 125 21.62 -16.45 14.78
C ASP A 125 22.82 -15.69 14.18
N SER A 126 23.87 -15.51 14.99
CA SER A 126 25.15 -14.92 14.55
C SER A 126 25.85 -15.72 13.45
N ASN A 127 25.45 -16.96 13.15
CA ASN A 127 26.03 -17.74 12.07
C ASN A 127 25.20 -17.76 10.78
N ASP A 128 23.96 -17.26 10.81
CA ASP A 128 23.08 -17.24 9.64
C ASP A 128 23.38 -16.02 8.75
N THR A 129 24.04 -16.28 7.63
CA THR A 129 24.40 -15.24 6.65
C THR A 129 23.18 -14.67 5.92
N MET A 130 22.11 -15.46 5.75
CA MET A 130 20.88 -14.99 5.12
C MET A 130 20.18 -13.99 6.03
N CYS A 131 20.06 -14.28 7.34
CA CYS A 131 19.44 -13.33 8.26
C CYS A 131 20.21 -12.01 8.34
N LYS A 132 21.55 -12.05 8.30
CA LYS A 132 22.39 -10.84 8.32
C LYS A 132 22.32 -10.00 7.06
N SER A 133 21.97 -10.60 5.92
CA SER A 133 21.81 -9.89 4.66
C SER A 133 20.54 -9.03 4.60
N LEU A 134 19.59 -9.27 5.51
CA LEU A 134 18.35 -8.50 5.61
C LEU A 134 18.61 -7.13 6.23
N PRO A 135 17.82 -6.10 5.87
CA PRO A 135 17.93 -4.77 6.48
C PRO A 135 17.52 -4.82 7.96
N LEU A 136 18.50 -4.92 8.85
CA LEU A 136 18.30 -5.17 10.30
C LEU A 136 17.38 -4.13 10.96
N ASN A 137 17.52 -2.87 10.58
CA ASN A 137 16.72 -1.74 11.06
C ASN A 137 15.27 -1.76 10.57
N GLN A 138 14.95 -2.55 9.56
CA GLN A 138 13.61 -2.76 9.03
C GLN A 138 13.06 -4.17 9.34
N THR A 139 13.85 -5.01 10.03
CA THR A 139 13.54 -6.41 10.28
C THR A 139 13.35 -6.71 11.77
N LEU A 140 12.23 -7.34 12.12
CA LEU A 140 11.98 -7.91 13.45
C LEU A 140 12.26 -9.41 13.44
N PHE A 141 13.19 -9.88 14.27
CA PHE A 141 13.50 -11.32 14.40
C PHE A 141 12.82 -11.94 15.62
N GLY A 142 12.60 -13.25 15.60
CA GLY A 142 11.93 -13.98 16.68
C GLY A 142 10.45 -13.64 16.83
N ALA A 143 9.81 -13.16 15.75
CA ALA A 143 8.45 -12.67 15.78
C ALA A 143 7.45 -13.83 15.65
N LYS A 144 6.39 -13.84 16.46
CA LYS A 144 5.28 -14.79 16.27
C LYS A 144 4.20 -14.17 15.40
N GLU A 145 3.82 -14.83 14.30
CA GLU A 145 2.72 -14.33 13.47
C GLU A 145 1.41 -14.28 14.26
N ASN A 146 0.89 -13.08 14.45
CA ASN A 146 -0.41 -12.82 15.05
C ASN A 146 -0.92 -11.42 14.64
N ALA A 147 -2.16 -11.09 14.99
CA ALA A 147 -2.75 -9.80 14.64
C ALA A 147 -1.96 -8.60 15.20
N GLN A 148 -1.34 -8.74 16.38
CA GLN A 148 -0.57 -7.68 17.01
C GLN A 148 0.72 -7.38 16.23
N LEU A 149 1.38 -8.40 15.70
CA LEU A 149 2.56 -8.23 14.84
C LEU A 149 2.23 -7.40 13.60
N TRP A 150 1.12 -7.71 12.92
CA TRP A 150 0.70 -6.97 11.74
C TRP A 150 0.39 -5.50 12.04
N VAL A 151 -0.21 -5.22 13.21
CA VAL A 151 -0.43 -3.84 13.67
C VAL A 151 0.90 -3.14 13.93
N GLN A 152 1.84 -3.79 14.65
CA GLN A 152 3.15 -3.23 14.94
C GLN A 152 3.96 -2.92 13.68
N LEU A 153 3.88 -3.78 12.66
CA LEU A 153 4.52 -3.53 11.37
C LEU A 153 3.86 -2.36 10.64
N ALA A 154 2.52 -2.30 10.61
CA ALA A 154 1.78 -1.22 9.96
C ALA A 154 2.01 0.14 10.64
N GLU A 155 2.23 0.19 11.96
CA GLU A 155 2.55 1.42 12.69
C GLU A 155 3.91 2.02 12.32
N ARG A 156 4.82 1.24 11.73
CA ARG A 156 6.12 1.71 11.25
C ARG A 156 6.05 2.37 9.87
N VAL A 157 4.95 2.19 9.16
CA VAL A 157 4.77 2.72 7.82
C VAL A 157 4.63 4.24 7.87
N GLN A 158 5.42 4.93 7.04
CA GLN A 158 5.42 6.39 6.98
C GLN A 158 4.72 6.94 5.74
N THR A 159 4.57 6.12 4.70
CA THR A 159 3.88 6.50 3.47
C THR A 159 2.37 6.43 3.60
N LYS A 160 1.67 7.03 2.62
CA LYS A 160 0.21 7.11 2.61
C LYS A 160 -0.47 5.74 2.51
N TYR A 161 0.16 4.81 1.81
CA TYR A 161 -0.39 3.49 1.52
C TYR A 161 0.53 2.37 2.03
N VAL A 162 -0.06 1.28 2.50
CA VAL A 162 0.66 0.08 2.90
C VAL A 162 0.16 -1.11 2.10
N LEU A 163 1.09 -1.89 1.53
CA LEU A 163 0.77 -3.21 1.01
C LEU A 163 1.04 -4.26 2.09
N ILE A 164 -0.01 -4.98 2.48
CA ILE A 164 0.08 -6.07 3.45
C ILE A 164 0.29 -7.39 2.70
N GLY A 165 1.53 -7.87 2.65
CA GLY A 165 1.88 -9.13 1.99
C GLY A 165 1.67 -10.36 2.88
N ARG A 166 0.46 -10.54 3.43
CA ARG A 166 0.13 -11.71 4.25
C ARG A 166 0.18 -12.98 3.38
N ASN A 167 0.98 -13.96 3.78
CA ASN A 167 1.22 -15.20 3.02
C ASN A 167 1.74 -14.98 1.59
N MET A 168 2.38 -13.83 1.33
CA MET A 168 2.99 -13.57 0.03
C MET A 168 4.26 -14.40 -0.08
N VAL A 169 4.29 -15.40 -0.97
CA VAL A 169 5.48 -16.25 -1.19
C VAL A 169 6.26 -15.89 -2.45
N GLU A 170 5.63 -15.15 -3.35
CA GLU A 170 6.22 -14.73 -4.62
C GLU A 170 5.80 -13.29 -4.96
N PHE A 171 6.73 -12.56 -5.57
CA PHE A 171 6.50 -11.23 -6.11
C PHE A 171 7.05 -11.19 -7.54
N THR A 172 6.23 -10.68 -8.46
CA THR A 172 6.57 -10.63 -9.89
C THR A 172 6.15 -9.27 -10.46
N PRO A 173 6.56 -8.93 -11.69
CA PRO A 173 6.04 -7.73 -12.37
C PRO A 173 4.52 -7.70 -12.54
N TYR A 174 3.81 -8.83 -12.35
CA TYR A 174 2.34 -8.84 -12.35
C TYR A 174 1.71 -8.31 -11.06
N THR A 175 2.51 -8.14 -10.00
CA THR A 175 2.10 -7.45 -8.78
C THR A 175 2.19 -5.94 -9.02
N ASP A 176 1.23 -5.43 -9.79
CA ASP A 176 1.22 -4.04 -10.27
C ASP A 176 0.69 -3.07 -9.19
N LEU A 177 1.62 -2.42 -8.48
CA LEU A 177 1.29 -1.42 -7.45
C LEU A 177 0.58 -0.19 -8.03
N ASP A 178 0.91 0.19 -9.27
CA ASP A 178 0.29 1.35 -9.93
C ASP A 178 -1.19 1.11 -10.17
N ARG A 179 -1.51 -0.11 -10.62
CA ARG A 179 -2.89 -0.53 -10.81
C ARG A 179 -3.65 -0.58 -9.49
N LEU A 180 -3.06 -1.09 -8.41
CA LEU A 180 -3.70 -1.09 -7.09
C LEU A 180 -4.02 0.34 -6.61
N LEU A 181 -3.06 1.25 -6.69
CA LEU A 181 -3.27 2.67 -6.34
C LEU A 181 -4.35 3.31 -7.20
N ARG A 182 -4.37 3.01 -8.50
CA ARG A 182 -5.40 3.53 -9.42
C ARG A 182 -6.79 3.03 -9.09
N VAL A 183 -6.95 1.74 -8.85
CA VAL A 183 -8.24 1.15 -8.46
C VAL A 183 -8.71 1.77 -7.15
N MET A 184 -7.80 1.94 -6.19
CA MET A 184 -8.12 2.59 -4.91
C MET A 184 -8.59 4.03 -5.10
N HIS A 185 -7.90 4.81 -5.94
CA HIS A 185 -8.25 6.20 -6.25
C HIS A 185 -9.57 6.32 -7.03
N GLN A 186 -9.75 5.53 -8.09
CA GLN A 186 -10.95 5.58 -8.94
C GLN A 186 -12.22 5.18 -8.18
N LEU A 187 -12.11 4.16 -7.32
CA LEU A 187 -13.25 3.66 -6.56
C LEU A 187 -13.44 4.36 -5.22
N GLN A 188 -12.51 5.26 -4.83
CA GLN A 188 -12.48 5.87 -3.50
C GLN A 188 -12.54 4.80 -2.39
N ALA A 189 -11.82 3.70 -2.60
CA ALA A 189 -11.79 2.57 -1.69
C ALA A 189 -10.74 2.78 -0.59
N ASP A 190 -11.02 2.31 0.62
CA ASP A 190 -10.03 2.30 1.71
C ASP A 190 -9.03 1.14 1.58
N VAL A 191 -9.47 0.05 0.95
CA VAL A 191 -8.71 -1.21 0.80
C VAL A 191 -9.05 -1.82 -0.56
N VAL A 192 -8.01 -2.26 -1.26
CA VAL A 192 -8.11 -3.04 -2.49
C VAL A 192 -7.28 -4.31 -2.34
N GLY A 193 -7.74 -5.41 -2.93
CA GLY A 193 -7.04 -6.69 -2.92
C GLY A 193 -6.63 -7.12 -4.32
N GLY A 194 -5.51 -7.83 -4.43
CA GLY A 194 -5.15 -8.56 -5.63
C GLY A 194 -5.84 -9.94 -5.70
N ALA A 195 -5.66 -10.63 -6.83
CA ALA A 195 -5.95 -12.05 -6.90
C ALA A 195 -4.84 -12.85 -6.20
N VAL A 196 -5.21 -13.91 -5.50
CA VAL A 196 -4.29 -14.84 -4.85
C VAL A 196 -4.36 -16.19 -5.53
N ARG A 197 -3.21 -16.81 -5.74
CA ARG A 197 -3.13 -18.18 -6.23
C ARG A 197 -2.89 -19.10 -5.04
N LEU A 198 -3.78 -20.06 -4.84
CA LEU A 198 -3.64 -21.04 -3.77
C LEU A 198 -3.02 -22.32 -4.35
N GLU A 199 -1.94 -22.77 -3.74
CA GLU A 199 -1.35 -24.08 -4.00
C GLU A 199 -1.95 -25.12 -3.04
N PRO A 200 -2.18 -26.37 -3.47
CA PRO A 200 -1.78 -26.97 -4.76
C PRO A 200 -2.79 -26.82 -5.90
N ASP A 201 -3.95 -26.19 -5.64
CA ASP A 201 -5.06 -26.12 -6.60
C ASP A 201 -4.71 -25.34 -7.87
N GLY A 202 -3.72 -24.43 -7.79
CA GLY A 202 -3.22 -23.64 -8.92
C GLY A 202 -4.23 -22.60 -9.47
N HIS A 203 -5.41 -22.51 -8.87
CA HIS A 203 -6.46 -21.58 -9.25
C HIS A 203 -6.24 -20.20 -8.64
N TRP A 204 -6.62 -19.17 -9.40
CA TRP A 204 -6.66 -17.78 -8.93
C TRP A 204 -8.01 -17.49 -8.28
N TYR A 205 -7.95 -16.94 -7.08
CA TYR A 205 -9.11 -16.51 -6.31
C TYR A 205 -9.05 -14.99 -6.11
N ALA A 206 -10.20 -14.33 -6.08
CA ALA A 206 -10.26 -12.96 -5.58
C ALA A 206 -9.79 -12.97 -4.11
N GLY A 207 -8.72 -12.24 -3.78
CA GLY A 207 -8.07 -12.29 -2.47
C GLY A 207 -8.84 -11.65 -1.32
N CYS A 208 -10.14 -11.38 -1.51
CA CYS A 208 -10.95 -10.69 -0.54
C CYS A 208 -11.80 -11.61 0.31
N TYR A 209 -11.59 -11.52 1.62
CA TYR A 209 -12.48 -12.07 2.63
C TYR A 209 -13.27 -10.91 3.24
N GLN A 210 -14.51 -10.69 2.78
CA GLN A 210 -15.38 -9.65 3.30
C GLN A 210 -15.89 -10.02 4.71
N VAL A 211 -15.47 -9.28 5.74
CA VAL A 211 -15.95 -9.49 7.13
C VAL A 211 -16.84 -8.34 7.64
N ARG A 212 -17.47 -7.59 6.72
CA ARG A 212 -18.30 -6.37 6.91
C ARG A 212 -17.51 -5.04 6.79
N ARG A 213 -17.43 -4.50 5.57
CA ARG A 213 -17.27 -3.08 5.15
C ARG A 213 -17.19 -3.05 3.61
N ARG A 214 -17.24 -1.85 2.98
CA ARG A 214 -17.01 -1.67 1.53
C ARG A 214 -15.54 -1.97 1.21
N VAL A 215 -15.25 -3.23 0.98
CA VAL A 215 -13.98 -3.72 0.45
C VAL A 215 -14.28 -4.09 -0.99
N LEU A 216 -13.52 -3.57 -1.95
CA LEU A 216 -13.68 -3.93 -3.35
C LEU A 216 -12.56 -4.84 -3.83
N CYS A 217 -13.00 -5.82 -4.61
CA CYS A 217 -12.32 -7.00 -5.11
C CYS A 217 -12.93 -7.19 -6.51
#